data_AF-H8ZAQ7-F1
#
_entry.id   AF-H8ZAQ7-F1
#
_cell.length_a   1.000
_cell.length_b   1.000
_cell.length_c   1.000
_cell.angle_alpha   90.00
_cell.angle_beta   90.00
_cell.angle_gamma   90.00
#
_symmetry.space_group_name_H-M   'P 1'
#
loop_
_entity.id
_entity.type
_entity.pdbx_description
1 polymer ?
#
loop_
_entity_poly.entity_id
_entity_poly.type
_entity_poly.pdbx_seq_one_letter_code
_entity_poly.pdbx_strand_id
1 'polypeptide(L)'
;MARIPFEEKTNEDRLECTTEKTQKKDERKGVLEYLSMMNAQTMDYNLKYDISLCLEILQGKENMEVKELKEAVIDLSQENEKLVKECDDLQMKILNGK
;
A
#
# COMPACT_ATOMS: atom_id res chain seq x y z
N MET A 1 21.01 -4.32 -23.00
CA MET A 1 20.10 -3.26 -22.50
C MET A 1 20.40 -3.06 -21.02
N ALA A 2 20.83 -1.86 -20.63
CA ALA A 2 21.15 -1.57 -19.23
C ALA A 2 19.86 -1.49 -18.40
N ARG A 3 19.85 -2.14 -17.23
CA ARG A 3 18.71 -2.16 -16.30
C ARG A 3 18.69 -0.82 -15.56
N ILE A 4 17.65 -0.02 -15.78
CA ILE A 4 17.45 1.25 -15.05
C ILE A 4 16.96 0.89 -13.63
N PRO A 5 17.58 1.39 -12.55
CA PRO A 5 17.10 1.16 -11.20
C PRO A 5 15.69 1.74 -11.03
N PHE A 6 14.79 0.97 -10.41
CA PHE A 6 13.49 1.47 -9.99
C PHE A 6 13.69 2.29 -8.71
N GLU A 7 13.69 3.61 -8.83
CA GLU A 7 13.60 4.50 -7.68
C GLU A 7 12.15 4.51 -7.20
N GLU A 8 11.93 3.91 -6.03
CA GLU A 8 10.66 3.94 -5.32
C GLU A 8 10.41 5.38 -4.86
N LYS A 9 9.64 6.14 -5.64
CA LYS A 9 9.26 7.51 -5.29
C LYS A 9 8.15 7.49 -4.24
N THR A 10 8.49 7.13 -3.00
CA THR A 10 7.64 7.45 -1.85
C THR A 10 7.70 8.96 -1.62
N ASN A 11 6.55 9.59 -1.40
CA ASN A 11 6.41 11.05 -1.28
C ASN A 11 7.02 11.63 0.02
N GLU A 12 7.95 10.93 0.68
CA GLU A 12 8.49 11.31 1.99
C GLU A 12 9.38 12.56 1.93
N ASP A 13 10.06 12.83 0.81
CA ASP A 13 11.05 13.91 0.72
C ASP A 13 10.50 15.31 0.38
N ARG A 14 9.17 15.53 0.41
CA ARG A 14 8.57 16.85 0.11
C ARG A 14 8.32 17.73 1.32
N LEU A 15 9.03 17.51 2.42
CA LEU A 15 8.96 18.35 3.62
C LEU A 15 10.15 19.31 3.67
N GLU A 16 10.07 20.41 2.91
CA GLU A 16 10.70 21.68 3.33
C GLU A 16 10.18 22.85 2.48
N CYS A 17 9.26 23.62 3.04
CA CYS A 17 9.05 25.01 2.64
C CYS A 17 8.78 25.84 3.90
N THR A 18 9.82 26.49 4.38
CA THR A 18 9.79 27.45 5.48
C THR A 18 9.28 28.80 4.97
N THR A 19 7.99 29.09 5.17
CA THR A 19 7.49 30.47 5.18
C THR A 19 6.38 30.64 6.22
N GLU A 20 6.69 31.52 7.17
CA GLU A 20 5.84 32.44 7.92
C GLU A 20 4.68 31.90 8.79
N LYS A 21 4.77 32.26 10.08
CA LYS A 21 3.81 31.98 11.16
C LYS A 21 2.54 32.81 10.96
N THR A 22 1.65 32.36 10.08
CA THR A 22 0.21 32.54 10.26
C THR A 22 -0.32 31.25 10.88
N GLN A 23 -1.36 31.31 11.72
CA GLN A 23 -2.04 30.11 12.22
C GLN A 23 -2.52 29.29 11.02
N LYS A 24 -1.69 28.36 10.53
CA LYS A 24 -2.08 27.37 9.53
C LYS A 24 -3.15 26.53 10.18
N LYS A 25 -4.42 26.89 9.95
CA LYS A 25 -5.47 25.87 9.91
C LYS A 25 -4.87 24.76 9.06
N ASP A 26 -4.83 23.55 9.62
CA ASP A 26 -4.26 22.40 8.94
C ASP A 26 -5.03 22.22 7.62
N GLU A 27 -4.47 22.74 6.52
CA GLU A 27 -5.15 22.85 5.22
C GLU A 27 -5.57 21.45 4.76
N ARG A 28 -4.75 20.45 5.08
CA ARG A 28 -5.05 19.04 4.89
C ARG A 28 -6.33 18.63 5.60
N LYS A 29 -6.52 19.03 6.86
CA LYS A 29 -7.75 18.73 7.61
C LYS A 29 -8.97 19.37 6.97
N GLY A 30 -8.85 20.62 6.51
CA GLY A 30 -9.93 21.30 5.78
C GLY A 30 -10.31 20.57 4.48
N VAL A 31 -9.33 20.10 3.72
CA VAL A 31 -9.56 19.31 2.50
C VAL A 31 -10.23 17.97 2.81
N LEU A 32 -9.78 17.26 3.84
CA LEU A 32 -10.38 15.99 4.25
C LEU A 32 -11.83 16.15 4.70
N GLU A 33 -12.14 17.19 5.48
CA GLU A 33 -13.51 17.50 5.90
C GLU A 33 -14.41 17.81 4.71
N TYR A 34 -13.92 18.61 3.76
CA TYR A 34 -14.66 18.95 2.55
C TYR A 34 -14.95 17.74 1.66
N LEU A 35 -13.93 16.92 1.38
CA LEU A 35 -14.09 15.71 0.58
C LEU A 35 -15.03 14.72 1.26
N SER A 36 -14.94 14.55 2.59
CA SER A 36 -15.85 13.69 3.35
C SER A 36 -17.30 14.17 3.25
N MET A 37 -17.53 15.48 3.37
CA MET A 37 -18.86 16.08 3.19
C MET A 37 -19.40 15.83 1.77
N MET A 38 -18.59 16.09 0.73
CA MET A 38 -18.98 15.83 -0.65
C MET A 38 -19.31 14.35 -0.90
N ASN A 39 -18.51 13.44 -0.35
CA ASN A 39 -18.72 11.99 -0.47
C ASN A 39 -20.07 11.54 0.12
N ALA A 40 -20.49 12.19 1.22
CA ALA A 40 -21.77 11.91 1.87
C ALA A 40 -22.97 12.49 1.12
N GLN A 41 -22.79 13.62 0.42
CA GLN A 41 -23.87 14.34 -0.26
C GLN A 41 -24.06 13.91 -1.72
N THR A 42 -23.02 13.41 -2.38
CA THR A 42 -23.10 13.00 -3.78
C THR A 42 -23.92 11.71 -3.95
N MET A 43 -24.80 11.72 -4.96
CA MET A 43 -25.53 10.55 -5.43
C MET A 43 -24.89 9.92 -6.68
N ASP A 44 -23.91 10.60 -7.28
CA ASP A 44 -23.13 10.09 -8.40
C ASP A 44 -22.12 9.06 -7.88
N TYR A 45 -22.31 7.80 -8.28
CA TYR A 45 -21.48 6.68 -7.84
C TYR A 45 -20.03 6.76 -8.32
N ASN A 46 -19.78 7.31 -9.51
CA ASN A 46 -18.42 7.46 -10.02
C ASN A 46 -17.67 8.51 -9.20
N LEU A 47 -18.30 9.67 -8.99
CA LEU A 47 -17.71 10.72 -8.16
C LEU A 47 -17.51 10.26 -6.70
N LYS A 48 -18.44 9.46 -6.16
CA LYS A 48 -18.32 8.88 -4.82
C LYS A 48 -17.10 7.97 -4.71
N TYR A 49 -16.85 7.15 -5.72
CA TYR A 49 -15.68 6.29 -5.80
C TYR A 49 -14.40 7.12 -5.84
N ASP A 50 -14.32 8.09 -6.75
CA ASP A 50 -13.14 8.95 -6.90
C ASP A 50 -12.80 9.70 -5.61
N ILE A 51 -13.81 10.27 -4.93
CA ILE A 51 -13.61 10.98 -3.66
C ILE A 51 -13.15 10.03 -2.55
N SER A 52 -13.69 8.82 -2.50
CA SER A 52 -13.28 7.80 -1.52
C SER A 52 -11.80 7.43 -1.71
N LEU A 53 -11.37 7.27 -2.96
CA LEU A 53 -9.97 7.01 -3.29
C LEU A 53 -9.06 8.20 -2.92
N CYS A 54 -9.48 9.43 -3.22
CA CYS A 54 -8.75 10.63 -2.79
C CYS A 54 -8.61 10.71 -1.26
N LEU A 55 -9.65 10.34 -0.51
CA LEU A 55 -9.61 10.31 0.96
C LEU A 55 -8.61 9.28 1.48
N GLU A 56 -8.56 8.09 0.89
CA GLU A 56 -7.58 7.06 1.25
C GLU A 56 -6.14 7.53 1.02
N ILE A 57 -5.87 8.07 -0.16
CA ILE A 57 -4.56 8.61 -0.53
C ILE A 57 -4.15 9.74 0.42
N LEU A 58 -5.04 10.72 0.66
CA LEU A 58 -4.75 11.87 1.53
C LEU A 58 -4.60 11.50 3.01
N GLN A 59 -5.22 10.40 3.46
CA GLN A 59 -5.05 9.87 4.81
C GLN A 59 -3.77 9.04 4.95
N GLY A 60 -3.09 8.72 3.85
CA GLY A 60 -1.94 7.82 3.86
C GLY A 60 -2.35 6.39 4.22
N LYS A 61 -3.62 6.03 3.97
CA LYS A 61 -4.04 4.63 4.08
C LYS A 61 -3.31 3.85 3.00
N GLU A 62 -2.76 2.71 3.39
CA GLU A 62 -2.17 1.78 2.43
C GLU A 62 -3.20 1.47 1.35
N ASN A 63 -2.79 1.56 0.08
CA ASN A 63 -3.65 1.17 -1.03
C ASN A 63 -4.09 -0.28 -0.78
N MET A 64 -5.41 -0.51 -0.73
CA MET A 64 -5.97 -1.82 -0.43
C MET A 64 -5.44 -2.90 -1.38
N GLU A 65 -5.22 -2.60 -2.66
CA GLU A 65 -4.64 -3.54 -3.62
C GLU A 65 -3.20 -3.92 -3.24
N VAL A 66 -2.41 -2.96 -2.73
CA VAL A 66 -1.04 -3.21 -2.27
C VAL A 66 -1.05 -4.07 -1.01
N LYS A 67 -1.97 -3.80 -0.08
CA LYS A 67 -2.14 -4.59 1.14
C LYS A 67 -2.52 -6.04 0.81
N GLU A 68 -3.55 -6.22 -0.01
CA GLU A 68 -4.01 -7.54 -0.46
C GLU A 68 -2.90 -8.31 -1.18
N LEU A 69 -2.13 -7.62 -2.05
CA LEU A 69 -0.99 -8.23 -2.72
C LEU A 69 0.12 -8.64 -1.74
N LYS A 70 0.42 -7.82 -0.73
CA LYS A 70 1.40 -8.16 0.31
C LYS A 70 0.98 -9.41 1.09
N GLU A 71 -0.29 -9.48 1.48
CA GLU A 71 -0.83 -10.65 2.18
C GLU A 71 -0.71 -11.92 1.31
N ALA A 72 -1.09 -11.85 0.04
CA ALA A 72 -0.94 -12.96 -0.90
C ALA A 72 0.53 -13.41 -1.08
N VAL A 73 1.47 -12.47 -1.13
CA VAL A 73 2.91 -12.78 -1.23
C VAL A 73 3.42 -13.47 0.03
N ILE A 74 2.95 -13.06 1.21
CA ILE A 74 3.30 -13.70 2.48
C ILE A 74 2.80 -15.15 2.50
N ASP A 75 1.54 -15.37 2.13
CA ASP A 75 0.93 -16.70 2.10
C ASP A 75 1.69 -17.65 1.16
N LEU A 76 1.99 -17.19 -0.07
CA LEU A 76 2.77 -17.94 -1.03
C LEU A 76 4.19 -18.25 -0.54
N SER A 77 4.83 -17.31 0.16
CA SER A 77 6.17 -17.50 0.71
C SER A 77 6.16 -18.60 1.79
N GLN A 78 5.16 -18.58 2.68
CA GLN A 78 5.01 -19.60 3.71
C GLN A 78 4.70 -20.99 3.14
N GLU A 79 3.87 -21.07 2.10
CA GLU A 79 3.59 -22.33 1.40
C GLU A 79 4.85 -22.87 0.72
N ASN A 80 5.62 -22.00 0.07
CA ASN A 80 6.87 -22.38 -0.58
C ASN A 80 7.90 -22.91 0.42
N GLU A 81 8.06 -22.26 1.58
CA GLU A 81 8.94 -22.76 2.66
C GLU A 81 8.52 -24.16 3.16
N LYS A 82 7.21 -24.39 3.32
CA LYS A 82 6.68 -25.72 3.69
C LYS A 82 7.02 -26.76 2.62
N LEU A 83 6.79 -26.45 1.36
CA LEU A 83 7.07 -27.34 0.23
C LEU A 83 8.57 -27.66 0.11
N VAL A 84 9.44 -26.66 0.29
CA VAL A 84 10.90 -26.87 0.30
C VAL A 84 11.28 -27.85 1.40
N LYS A 85 10.76 -27.65 2.62
CA LYS A 85 11.03 -28.56 3.74
C LYS A 85 10.52 -29.99 3.47
N GLU A 86 9.33 -30.13 2.90
CA GLU A 86 8.80 -31.44 2.52
C GLU A 86 9.65 -32.12 1.44
N CYS A 87 10.14 -31.35 0.47
CA CYS A 87 11.07 -31.86 -0.55
C CYS A 87 12.38 -32.34 0.07
N ASP A 88 12.96 -31.57 0.98
CA ASP A 88 14.18 -31.93 1.70
C ASP A 88 13.98 -33.21 2.54
N ASP A 89 12.85 -33.31 3.26
CA ASP A 89 12.50 -34.49 4.06
C ASP A 89 12.31 -35.74 3.17
N LEU A 90 11.66 -35.59 2.02
CA LEU A 90 11.49 -36.67 1.04
C LEU A 90 12.82 -37.08 0.41
N GLN A 91 13.66 -36.11 0.04
CA GLN A 91 14.98 -36.35 -0.51
C GLN A 91 15.87 -37.10 0.51
N MET A 92 15.83 -36.70 1.78
CA MET A 92 16.53 -37.41 2.85
C MET A 92 16.01 -38.83 3.05
N LYS A 93 14.69 -39.07 2.96
CA LYS A 93 14.12 -40.42 3.01
C LYS A 93 14.59 -41.28 1.83
N ILE A 94 14.68 -40.71 0.63
CA ILE A 94 15.19 -41.39 -0.56
C ILE A 94 16.68 -41.70 -0.42
N LEU A 95 17.48 -40.76 0.09
CA LEU A 95 18.93 -40.92 0.23
C LEU A 95 19.32 -41.87 1.38
N ASN A 96 18.58 -41.82 2.49
CA ASN A 96 18.80 -42.70 3.64
C ASN A 96 18.10 -44.06 3.50
N GLY A 97 17.24 -44.20 2.50
CA GLY A 97 16.60 -45.46 2.11
C GLY A 97 17.35 -46.15 0.97
N LYS A 98 18.02 -47.26 1.29
CA LYS A 98 17.75 -48.47 0.50
C LYS A 98 16.35 -48.96 0.86
#